data_AF-A0A2C6ME06-F1
#
_entry.id   AF-A0A2C6ME06-F1
#
_cell.length_a   1.000
_cell.length_b   1.000
_cell.length_c   1.000
_cell.angle_alpha   90.00
_cell.angle_beta   90.00
_cell.angle_gamma   90.00
#
_symmetry.space_group_name_H-M   'P 1'
#
loop_
_entity.id
_entity.type
_entity.pdbx_description
1 polymer ?
#
loop_
_entity_poly.entity_id
_entity_poly.type
_entity_poly.pdbx_seq_one_letter_code
_entity_poly.pdbx_strand_id
1 'polypeptide(L)'
;MLSFPSTAVVGRIMPKEAFYKRLTLSSEVREKFVSDVKRIVLEYKLAPDTLNVEKGGEIAEILVLSIELKKQDLDYRIIENIARQNAHKLLFLLKFQDQGQLALYYSKLYKTQWLPLADLELAVKGLNLDNIWEGFIEQIALQEEIVPATGGLTIEEKLKKQETILKLQKEVDKLERLSRNEKQPKKRFELYTKLQSMKKKLAQEKGE
;
A
#
# COMPACT_ATOMS: atom_id res chain seq x y z
N MET A 1 17.04 2.73 1.56
CA MET A 1 17.29 1.82 0.41
C MET A 1 16.64 0.45 0.66
N LEU A 2 16.28 -0.30 -0.39
CA LEU A 2 15.78 -1.68 -0.26
C LEU A 2 16.92 -2.63 0.11
N SER A 3 16.87 -3.22 1.31
CA SER A 3 17.92 -4.06 1.87
C SER A 3 17.71 -5.54 1.53
N PHE A 4 17.68 -5.87 0.24
CA PHE A 4 17.57 -7.26 -0.23
C PHE A 4 18.94 -7.87 -0.53
N PRO A 5 19.13 -9.19 -0.33
CA PRO A 5 20.39 -9.84 -0.61
C PRO A 5 20.72 -9.79 -2.11
N SER A 6 22.01 -9.74 -2.44
CA SER A 6 22.48 -9.68 -3.83
C SER A 6 22.04 -10.89 -4.67
N THR A 7 21.82 -12.03 -4.03
CA THR A 7 21.28 -13.26 -4.64
C THR A 7 19.87 -13.10 -5.19
N ALA A 8 19.10 -12.13 -4.70
CA ALA A 8 17.75 -11.84 -5.19
C ALA A 8 17.74 -10.84 -6.37
N VAL A 9 18.87 -10.24 -6.72
CA VAL A 9 18.96 -9.23 -7.78
C VAL A 9 18.80 -9.89 -9.15
N VAL A 10 17.90 -9.35 -9.96
CA VAL A 10 17.68 -9.78 -11.36
C VAL A 10 18.12 -8.69 -12.34
N GLY A 11 17.71 -7.44 -12.10
CA GLY A 11 18.08 -6.30 -12.95
C GLY A 11 17.57 -6.37 -14.40
N ARG A 12 16.51 -7.13 -14.68
CA ARG A 12 16.02 -7.35 -16.06
C ARG A 12 15.09 -6.23 -16.50
N ILE A 13 15.41 -5.56 -17.60
CA ILE A 13 14.52 -4.58 -18.23
C ILE A 13 13.32 -5.31 -18.83
N MET A 14 12.13 -4.81 -18.53
CA MET A 14 10.87 -5.37 -18.99
C MET A 14 10.24 -4.44 -20.04
N PRO A 15 9.81 -4.95 -21.21
CA PRO A 15 9.13 -4.13 -22.21
C PRO A 15 7.79 -3.66 -21.65
N LYS A 16 7.41 -2.40 -21.91
CA LYS A 16 6.15 -1.82 -21.40
C LYS A 16 4.95 -2.59 -21.95
N GLU A 17 5.07 -3.06 -23.19
CA GLU A 17 4.12 -3.89 -23.92
C GLU A 17 3.72 -5.14 -23.12
N ALA A 18 4.66 -5.75 -22.38
CA ALA A 18 4.36 -6.94 -21.58
C ALA A 18 3.33 -6.66 -20.49
N PHE A 19 3.25 -5.42 -20.01
CA PHE A 19 2.34 -5.05 -18.93
C PHE A 19 0.96 -4.68 -19.42
N TYR A 20 0.77 -4.07 -20.60
CA TYR A 20 -0.56 -3.65 -21.05
C TYR A 20 -1.18 -4.53 -22.15
N LYS A 21 -0.41 -5.38 -22.82
CA LYS A 21 -0.92 -6.20 -23.95
C LYS A 21 -2.05 -7.15 -23.53
N ARG A 22 -2.03 -7.62 -22.28
CA ARG A 22 -3.01 -8.57 -21.74
C ARG A 22 -4.02 -7.92 -20.78
N LEU A 23 -3.83 -6.65 -20.42
CA LEU A 23 -4.76 -5.96 -19.52
C LEU A 23 -5.95 -5.42 -20.31
N THR A 24 -7.14 -5.58 -19.74
CA THR A 24 -8.37 -4.89 -20.14
C THR A 24 -8.34 -3.43 -19.68
N LEU A 25 -7.45 -2.63 -20.26
CA LEU A 25 -7.37 -1.18 -20.04
C LEU A 25 -8.06 -0.44 -21.19
N SER A 26 -8.65 0.72 -20.89
CA SER A 26 -9.06 1.66 -21.94
C SER A 26 -7.84 2.16 -22.72
N SER A 27 -8.05 2.61 -23.96
CA SER A 27 -6.99 3.19 -24.81
C SER A 27 -6.30 4.36 -24.13
N GLU A 28 -7.07 5.26 -23.50
CA GLU A 28 -6.57 6.42 -22.76
C GLU A 28 -5.61 6.03 -21.63
N VAL A 29 -5.99 5.03 -20.81
CA VAL A 29 -5.15 4.58 -19.68
C VAL A 29 -3.87 3.90 -20.18
N ARG A 30 -3.94 3.17 -21.30
CA ARG A 30 -2.77 2.56 -21.94
C ARG A 30 -1.81 3.61 -22.48
N GLU A 31 -2.31 4.61 -23.20
CA GLU A 31 -1.49 5.69 -23.76
C GLU A 31 -0.83 6.51 -22.65
N LYS A 32 -1.57 6.82 -21.58
CA LYS A 32 -1.04 7.48 -20.39
C LYS A 32 0.10 6.68 -19.76
N PHE A 33 -0.05 5.36 -19.62
CA PHE A 33 1.03 4.49 -19.12
C PHE A 33 2.31 4.57 -19.96
N VAL A 34 2.19 4.47 -21.29
CA VAL A 34 3.36 4.49 -22.20
C VAL A 34 4.04 5.86 -22.18
N SER A 35 3.25 6.93 -22.10
CA SER A 35 3.72 8.31 -21.95
C SER A 35 4.49 8.50 -20.64
N ASP A 36 3.87 8.13 -19.52
CA ASP A 36 4.31 8.52 -18.17
C ASP A 36 5.37 7.59 -17.60
N VAL A 37 5.44 6.34 -18.05
CA VAL A 37 6.52 5.42 -17.66
C VAL A 37 7.72 5.64 -18.55
N LYS A 38 8.90 5.82 -17.97
CA LYS A 38 10.19 5.86 -18.67
C LYS A 38 10.69 4.44 -18.91
N ARG A 39 10.81 3.64 -17.86
CA ARG A 39 11.39 2.29 -17.89
C ARG A 39 10.79 1.42 -16.78
N ILE A 40 10.69 0.12 -17.03
CA ILE A 40 10.29 -0.88 -16.04
C ILE A 40 11.42 -1.90 -15.91
N VAL A 41 11.81 -2.20 -14.69
CA VAL A 41 12.87 -3.14 -14.36
C VAL A 41 12.36 -4.11 -13.32
N LEU A 42 12.51 -5.41 -13.57
CA LEU A 42 12.43 -6.42 -12.53
C LEU A 42 13.74 -6.36 -11.74
N GLU A 43 13.73 -5.62 -10.64
CA GLU A 43 14.94 -5.39 -9.82
C GLU A 43 15.27 -6.63 -9.01
N TYR A 44 14.27 -7.22 -8.35
CA TYR A 44 14.47 -8.39 -7.50
C TYR A 44 13.43 -9.48 -7.74
N LYS A 45 13.88 -10.72 -7.57
CA LYS A 45 13.03 -11.90 -7.42
C LYS A 45 13.31 -12.47 -6.05
N LEU A 46 12.30 -12.42 -5.18
CA LEU A 46 12.35 -12.94 -3.83
C LEU A 46 11.67 -14.31 -3.82
N ALA A 47 12.50 -15.34 -3.78
CA ALA A 47 12.13 -16.74 -3.68
C ALA A 47 12.88 -17.41 -2.52
N PRO A 48 12.43 -18.58 -2.02
CA PRO A 48 13.00 -19.21 -0.82
C PRO A 48 14.50 -19.48 -0.95
N ASP A 49 14.93 -19.88 -2.15
CA ASP A 49 16.33 -20.06 -2.54
C ASP A 49 17.13 -18.76 -2.56
N THR A 50 16.56 -17.66 -3.04
CA THR A 50 17.26 -16.36 -3.11
C THR A 50 17.40 -15.67 -1.76
N LEU A 51 16.45 -15.92 -0.84
CA LEU A 51 16.40 -15.33 0.49
C LEU A 51 16.94 -16.25 1.59
N ASN A 52 17.25 -17.51 1.26
CA ASN A 52 17.64 -18.56 2.22
C ASN A 52 16.62 -18.71 3.36
N VAL A 53 15.34 -18.82 2.99
CA VAL A 53 14.19 -18.98 3.89
C VAL A 53 13.40 -20.23 3.52
N GLU A 54 12.53 -20.67 4.41
CA GLU A 54 11.66 -21.81 4.13
C GLU A 54 10.66 -21.49 3.03
N LYS A 55 10.22 -22.52 2.29
CA LYS A 55 9.11 -22.38 1.36
C LYS A 55 7.86 -22.03 2.16
N GLY A 56 7.19 -20.95 1.76
CA GLY A 56 5.84 -20.64 2.25
C GLY A 56 4.82 -21.68 1.77
N GLY A 57 3.64 -21.64 2.38
CA GLY A 57 2.48 -22.42 1.95
C GLY A 57 1.80 -21.83 0.72
N GLU A 58 1.56 -20.51 0.69
CA GLU A 58 0.75 -19.88 -0.36
C GLU A 58 1.59 -19.10 -1.38
N ILE A 59 2.68 -18.48 -0.94
CA ILE A 59 3.49 -17.59 -1.77
C ILE A 59 4.73 -18.32 -2.29
N ALA A 60 4.75 -18.57 -3.60
CA ALA A 60 5.89 -19.20 -4.28
C ALA A 60 7.06 -18.22 -4.51
N GLU A 61 6.74 -16.98 -4.90
CA GLU A 61 7.73 -15.92 -5.13
C GLU A 61 7.08 -14.53 -5.07
N ILE A 62 7.88 -13.53 -4.71
CA ILE A 62 7.53 -12.11 -4.73
C ILE A 62 8.46 -11.41 -5.72
N LEU A 63 7.90 -10.66 -6.66
CA LEU A 63 8.67 -9.93 -7.67
C LEU A 63 8.66 -8.44 -7.36
N VAL A 64 9.83 -7.82 -7.39
CA VAL A 64 10.00 -6.39 -7.14
C VAL A 64 10.21 -5.67 -8.47
N LEU A 65 9.19 -4.93 -8.89
CA LEU A 65 9.20 -4.15 -10.12
C LEU A 65 9.49 -2.70 -9.81
N SER A 66 10.63 -2.20 -10.27
CA SER A 66 10.88 -0.76 -10.29
C SER A 66 10.34 -0.13 -11.56
N ILE A 67 9.54 0.91 -11.38
CA ILE A 67 8.94 1.69 -12.46
C ILE A 67 9.47 3.11 -12.36
N GLU A 68 10.34 3.47 -13.30
CA GLU A 68 10.87 4.82 -13.42
C GLU A 68 9.85 5.67 -14.20
N LEU A 69 9.35 6.73 -13.60
CA LEU A 69 8.33 7.62 -14.14
C LEU A 69 8.96 8.89 -14.73
N LYS A 70 8.29 9.45 -15.75
CA LYS A 70 8.59 10.77 -16.31
C LYS A 70 7.81 11.89 -15.62
N LYS A 71 6.72 11.55 -14.93
CA LYS A 71 5.86 12.46 -14.16
C LYS A 71 5.40 11.73 -12.90
N GLN A 72 5.23 12.46 -11.81
CA GLN A 72 4.74 11.90 -10.54
C GLN A 72 3.25 11.51 -10.59
N ASP A 73 2.48 12.06 -11.54
CA ASP A 73 1.05 11.76 -11.74
C ASP A 73 0.85 10.44 -12.51
N LEU A 74 1.07 9.32 -11.83
CA LEU A 74 0.74 8.00 -12.35
C LEU A 74 -0.72 7.65 -12.04
N ASP A 75 -1.45 7.12 -13.05
CA ASP A 75 -2.73 6.48 -12.78
C ASP A 75 -2.53 5.11 -12.12
N TYR A 76 -2.74 5.08 -10.80
CA TYR A 76 -2.60 3.87 -9.97
C TYR A 76 -3.52 2.72 -10.36
N ARG A 77 -4.60 2.97 -11.13
CA ARG A 77 -5.44 1.90 -11.68
C ARG A 77 -4.60 0.93 -12.51
N ILE A 78 -3.54 1.40 -13.16
CA ILE A 78 -2.65 0.54 -13.95
C ILE A 78 -1.86 -0.40 -13.03
N ILE A 79 -1.28 0.14 -11.95
CA ILE A 79 -0.53 -0.66 -10.97
C ILE A 79 -1.43 -1.73 -10.35
N GLU A 80 -2.65 -1.34 -9.98
CA GLU A 80 -3.65 -2.27 -9.46
C GLU A 80 -4.01 -3.37 -10.47
N ASN A 81 -4.24 -3.02 -11.74
CA ASN A 81 -4.54 -4.00 -12.78
C ASN A 81 -3.36 -4.95 -13.05
N ILE A 82 -2.12 -4.45 -13.09
CA ILE A 82 -0.91 -5.27 -13.24
C ILE A 82 -0.82 -6.27 -12.07
N ALA A 83 -1.03 -5.80 -10.84
CA ALA A 83 -0.98 -6.64 -9.66
C ALA A 83 -2.05 -7.72 -9.65
N ARG A 84 -3.30 -7.38 -10.00
CA ARG A 84 -4.43 -8.31 -10.01
C ARG A 84 -4.34 -9.40 -11.08
N GLN A 85 -3.71 -9.11 -12.21
CA GLN A 85 -3.59 -10.06 -13.33
C GLN A 85 -2.30 -10.90 -13.27
N ASN A 86 -1.42 -10.62 -12.30
CA ASN A 86 -0.22 -11.42 -12.10
C ASN A 86 -0.48 -12.56 -11.11
N ALA A 87 -0.01 -13.76 -11.44
CA ALA A 87 -0.11 -14.90 -10.54
C ALA A 87 0.83 -14.77 -9.33
N HIS A 88 1.93 -14.04 -9.50
CA HIS A 88 2.92 -13.79 -8.45
C HIS A 88 2.58 -12.54 -7.66
N LYS A 89 3.03 -12.47 -6.41
CA LYS A 89 2.92 -11.26 -5.60
C LYS A 89 3.88 -10.20 -6.15
N LEU A 90 3.37 -9.00 -6.36
CA LEU A 90 4.15 -7.88 -6.90
C LEU A 90 4.33 -6.78 -5.85
N LEU A 91 5.59 -6.40 -5.64
CA LEU A 91 5.97 -5.17 -4.96
C LEU A 91 6.43 -4.16 -6.03
N PHE A 92 5.84 -2.96 -6.00
CA PHE A 92 6.19 -1.90 -6.93
C PHE A 92 7.03 -0.85 -6.22
N LEU A 93 8.18 -0.52 -6.81
CA LEU A 93 8.99 0.63 -6.46
C LEU A 93 8.85 1.70 -7.56
N LEU A 94 7.94 2.64 -7.34
CA LEU A 94 7.75 3.77 -8.25
C LEU A 94 8.86 4.79 -7.97
N LYS A 95 9.59 5.21 -9.00
CA LYS A 95 10.68 6.18 -8.90
C LYS A 95 10.37 7.39 -9.77
N PHE A 96 10.50 8.59 -9.23
CA PHE A 96 10.41 9.83 -9.99
C PHE A 96 11.49 10.78 -9.47
N GLN A 97 12.48 11.09 -10.31
CA GLN A 97 13.68 11.83 -9.90
C GLN A 97 14.33 11.14 -8.67
N ASP A 98 14.59 11.89 -7.60
CA ASP A 98 15.16 11.38 -6.35
C ASP A 98 14.11 10.93 -5.33
N GLN A 99 12.82 10.90 -5.73
CA GLN A 99 11.75 10.38 -4.90
C GLN A 99 11.34 8.97 -5.32
N GLY A 100 10.87 8.20 -4.35
CA GLY A 100 10.21 6.95 -4.61
C GLY A 100 9.01 6.70 -3.71
N GLN A 101 8.24 5.70 -4.11
CA GLN A 101 7.04 5.25 -3.42
C GLN A 101 6.94 3.73 -3.55
N LEU A 102 6.64 3.06 -2.45
CA LEU A 102 6.34 1.63 -2.44
C LEU A 102 4.85 1.42 -2.59
N ALA A 103 4.47 0.45 -3.40
CA ALA A 103 3.08 0.04 -3.55
C ALA A 103 2.96 -1.48 -3.70
N LEU A 104 1.87 -2.03 -3.19
CA LEU A 104 1.52 -3.44 -3.36
C LEU A 104 0.00 -3.63 -3.37
N TYR A 105 -0.44 -4.75 -3.91
CA TYR A 105 -1.86 -5.10 -3.91
C TYR A 105 -2.12 -6.29 -2.99
N TYR A 106 -3.12 -6.14 -2.13
CA TYR A 106 -3.62 -7.23 -1.29
C TYR A 106 -5.15 -7.37 -1.47
N SER A 107 -5.95 -6.62 -0.73
CA SER A 107 -7.39 -6.45 -0.97
C SER A 107 -7.70 -5.21 -1.81
N LYS A 108 -6.84 -4.20 -1.69
CA LYS A 108 -6.79 -2.98 -2.47
C LYS A 108 -5.33 -2.59 -2.67
N LEU A 109 -5.10 -1.59 -3.50
CA LEU A 109 -3.76 -1.03 -3.67
C LEU A 109 -3.37 -0.21 -2.43
N TYR A 110 -2.33 -0.65 -1.74
CA TYR A 110 -1.68 0.09 -0.66
C TYR A 110 -0.42 0.77 -1.18
N LYS A 111 -0.10 1.94 -0.63
CA LYS A 111 1.05 2.72 -1.03
C LYS A 111 1.55 3.60 0.10
N THR A 112 2.86 3.80 0.15
CA THR A 112 3.50 4.78 1.02
C THR A 112 3.30 6.19 0.48
N GLN A 113 3.73 7.19 1.25
CA GLN A 113 3.95 8.52 0.69
C GLN A 113 5.19 8.53 -0.23
N TRP A 114 5.32 9.57 -1.04
CA TRP A 114 6.55 9.81 -1.79
C TRP A 114 7.63 10.29 -0.83
N LEU A 115 8.72 9.55 -0.75
CA LEU A 115 9.86 9.82 0.10
C LEU A 115 11.13 9.90 -0.75
N PRO A 116 12.18 10.59 -0.30
CA PRO A 116 13.49 10.47 -0.94
C PRO A 116 13.91 9.00 -1.05
N LEU A 117 14.51 8.60 -2.18
CA LEU A 117 14.93 7.22 -2.41
C LEU A 117 15.90 6.69 -1.34
N ALA A 118 16.66 7.59 -0.71
CA ALA A 118 17.53 7.27 0.41
C ALA A 118 16.74 6.76 1.62
N ASP A 119 15.64 7.45 1.94
CA ASP A 119 14.79 7.24 3.13
C ASP A 119 13.77 6.12 2.95
N LEU A 120 13.62 5.60 1.73
CA LEU A 120 12.76 4.44 1.47
C LEU A 120 13.39 3.18 2.05
N GLU A 121 12.83 2.71 3.15
CA GLU A 121 13.22 1.47 3.81
C GLU A 121 12.13 0.42 3.67
N LEU A 122 12.56 -0.81 3.38
CA LEU A 122 11.70 -1.99 3.44
C LEU A 122 12.56 -3.17 3.87
N ALA A 123 12.27 -3.69 5.06
CA ALA A 123 13.01 -4.80 5.63
C ALA A 123 12.29 -6.11 5.35
N VAL A 124 13.07 -7.14 5.00
CA VAL A 124 12.59 -8.53 4.95
C VAL A 124 12.49 -9.03 6.39
N LYS A 125 11.27 -9.22 6.89
CA LYS A 125 11.00 -9.75 8.23
C LYS A 125 10.21 -11.05 8.08
N GLY A 126 10.75 -12.16 8.56
CA GLY A 126 10.05 -13.46 8.53
C GLY A 126 10.97 -14.63 8.22
N LEU A 127 10.49 -15.83 8.54
CA LEU A 127 11.21 -17.10 8.35
C LEU A 127 10.80 -17.86 7.08
N ASN A 128 9.73 -17.41 6.42
CA ASN A 128 9.22 -17.94 5.16
C ASN A 128 8.63 -16.79 4.32
N LEU A 129 8.29 -17.07 3.06
CA LEU A 129 7.77 -16.04 2.14
C LEU A 129 6.40 -15.45 2.54
N ASP A 130 5.54 -16.23 3.20
CA ASP A 130 4.23 -15.75 3.64
C ASP A 130 4.41 -14.65 4.70
N ASN A 131 5.23 -14.92 5.72
CA ASN A 131 5.56 -13.97 6.78
C ASN A 131 6.28 -12.72 6.23
N ILE A 132 7.14 -12.90 5.23
CA ILE A 132 7.82 -11.78 4.57
C ILE A 132 6.83 -10.89 3.82
N TRP A 133 5.89 -11.49 3.09
CA TRP A 133 4.85 -10.75 2.40
C TRP A 133 3.93 -10.01 3.38
N GLU A 134 3.52 -10.66 4.46
CA GLU A 134 2.79 -10.02 5.56
C GLU A 134 3.56 -8.83 6.13
N GLY A 135 4.86 -9.00 6.41
CA GLY A 135 5.73 -7.94 6.90
C GLY A 135 5.88 -6.76 5.92
N PHE A 136 5.80 -6.99 4.60
CA PHE A 136 5.73 -5.91 3.62
C PHE A 136 4.38 -5.19 3.64
N ILE A 137 3.27 -5.93 3.77
CA ILE A 137 1.95 -5.33 3.93
C ILE A 137 1.93 -4.45 5.18
N GLU A 138 2.48 -4.90 6.31
CA GLU A 138 2.55 -4.09 7.53
C GLU A 138 3.31 -2.78 7.28
N GLN A 139 4.52 -2.84 6.72
CA GLN A 139 5.36 -1.67 6.50
C GLN A 139 4.77 -0.66 5.49
N ILE A 140 3.98 -1.11 4.51
CA ILE A 140 3.46 -0.27 3.44
C ILE A 140 2.02 0.21 3.72
N ALA A 141 1.20 -0.64 4.33
CA ALA A 141 -0.23 -0.41 4.51
C ALA A 141 -0.60 0.07 5.92
N LEU A 142 0.14 -0.35 6.95
CA LEU A 142 -0.17 0.05 8.32
C LEU A 142 0.49 1.38 8.67
N GLN A 143 -0.29 2.25 9.30
CA GLN A 143 0.18 3.47 9.92
C GLN A 143 0.38 3.14 11.39
N GLU A 144 1.64 3.08 11.84
CA GLU A 144 2.00 2.72 13.22
C GLU A 144 1.31 3.62 14.26
N GLU A 145 1.01 4.88 13.88
CA GLU A 145 0.26 5.84 14.70
C GLU A 145 -1.22 5.45 14.95
N ILE A 146 -1.78 4.55 14.14
CA ILE A 146 -3.21 4.18 14.17
C ILE A 146 -3.42 2.81 14.78
N VAL A 147 -2.62 1.82 14.39
CA VAL A 147 -2.67 0.47 14.93
C VAL A 147 -1.25 0.05 15.25
N PRO A 148 -0.88 -0.12 16.53
CA PRO A 148 0.46 -0.58 16.86
C PRO A 148 0.70 -1.97 16.25
N ALA A 149 1.88 -2.15 15.65
CA ALA A 149 2.29 -3.42 15.01
C ALA A 149 2.33 -4.59 16.02
N THR A 150 2.46 -4.28 17.31
CA THR A 150 2.48 -5.19 18.45
C THR A 150 1.08 -5.63 18.86
N GLY A 151 0.55 -6.62 18.16
CA GLY A 151 -0.62 -7.38 18.59
C GLY A 151 -0.68 -8.69 17.83
N GLY A 152 -1.06 -9.78 18.50
CA GLY A 152 -1.27 -11.10 17.88
C GLY A 152 -2.47 -11.17 16.92
N LEU A 153 -2.86 -10.03 16.35
CA LEU A 153 -3.88 -9.91 15.32
C LEU A 153 -3.26 -10.27 13.97
N THR A 154 -4.07 -10.89 13.11
CA THR A 154 -3.73 -11.14 11.72
C THR A 154 -3.63 -9.83 10.92
N ILE A 155 -2.95 -9.87 9.76
CA ILE A 155 -2.84 -8.72 8.86
C ILE A 155 -4.22 -8.19 8.45
N GLU A 156 -5.16 -9.09 8.15
CA GLU A 156 -6.52 -8.72 7.76
C GLU A 156 -7.22 -7.96 8.90
N GLU A 157 -7.10 -8.42 10.14
CA GLU A 157 -7.65 -7.75 11.31
C GLU A 157 -7.01 -6.38 11.55
N LYS A 158 -5.67 -6.26 11.44
CA LYS A 158 -4.96 -4.98 11.58
C LYS A 158 -5.43 -3.97 10.53
N LEU A 159 -5.54 -4.40 9.26
CA LEU A 159 -6.01 -3.54 8.16
C LEU A 159 -7.47 -3.12 8.36
N LYS A 160 -8.34 -4.04 8.77
CA LYS A 160 -9.76 -3.76 9.04
C LYS A 160 -9.94 -2.79 10.21
N LYS A 161 -9.14 -2.96 11.25
CA LYS A 161 -9.10 -2.06 12.42
C LYS A 161 -8.68 -0.66 12.01
N GLN A 162 -7.57 -0.52 11.28
CA GLN A 162 -7.12 0.77 10.75
C GLN A 162 -8.19 1.44 9.88
N GLU A 163 -8.84 0.68 8.98
CA GLU A 163 -9.90 1.23 8.13
C GLU A 163 -11.10 1.73 8.95
N THR A 164 -11.46 1.01 10.01
CA THR A 164 -12.55 1.40 10.93
C THR A 164 -12.19 2.69 11.66
N ILE A 165 -10.98 2.78 12.20
CA ILE A 165 -10.48 3.98 12.90
C ILE A 165 -10.45 5.19 11.95
N LEU A 166 -9.95 5.03 10.72
CA LEU A 166 -9.91 6.09 9.73
C LEU A 166 -11.31 6.57 9.29
N LYS A 167 -12.28 5.65 9.17
CA LYS A 167 -13.68 6.00 8.86
C LYS A 167 -14.31 6.78 10.01
N LEU A 168 -14.16 6.29 11.25
CA LEU A 168 -14.67 6.97 12.44
C LEU A 168 -14.05 8.37 12.60
N GLN A 169 -12.75 8.53 12.39
CA GLN A 169 -12.10 9.84 12.44
C GLN A 169 -12.69 10.82 11.43
N LYS A 170 -12.88 10.38 10.17
CA LYS A 170 -13.50 11.22 9.13
C LYS A 170 -14.94 11.62 9.49
N GLU A 171 -15.71 10.70 10.06
CA GLU A 171 -17.07 10.98 10.51
C GLU A 171 -17.09 11.97 11.68
N VAL A 172 -16.19 11.82 12.64
CA VAL A 172 -16.01 12.76 13.76
C VAL A 172 -15.64 14.14 13.23
N ASP A 173 -14.66 14.27 12.33
CA ASP A 173 -14.25 15.55 11.77
C ASP A 173 -15.40 16.23 11.00
N LYS A 174 -16.18 15.44 10.25
CA LYS A 174 -17.36 15.93 9.53
C LYS A 174 -18.44 16.43 10.50
N LEU A 175 -18.78 15.64 11.52
CA LEU A 175 -19.77 16.00 12.54
C LEU A 175 -19.31 17.22 13.35
N GLU A 176 -18.01 17.35 13.62
CA GLU A 176 -17.45 18.48 14.35
C GLU A 176 -17.60 19.78 13.55
N ARG A 177 -17.27 19.75 12.25
CA ARG A 177 -17.48 20.89 11.34
C ARG A 177 -18.96 21.26 11.23
N LEU A 178 -19.85 20.26 11.08
CA LEU A 178 -21.29 20.50 11.00
C LEU A 178 -21.85 21.10 12.29
N SER A 179 -21.46 20.57 13.45
CA SER A 179 -21.90 21.08 14.75
C SER A 179 -21.42 22.51 15.01
N ARG A 180 -20.17 22.85 14.64
CA ARG A 180 -19.61 24.21 14.78
C ARG A 180 -20.32 25.23 13.89
N ASN A 181 -20.71 24.83 12.67
CA ASN A 181 -21.35 25.72 11.69
C ASN A 181 -22.88 25.81 11.84
N GLU A 182 -23.50 24.93 12.63
CA GLU A 182 -24.95 24.90 12.82
C GLU A 182 -25.44 26.05 13.69
N LYS A 183 -26.42 26.80 13.19
CA LYS A 183 -27.01 27.98 13.85
C LYS A 183 -28.20 27.60 14.73
N GLN A 184 -28.92 26.53 14.40
CA GLN A 184 -30.10 26.11 15.16
C GLN A 184 -29.68 25.33 16.42
N PRO A 185 -29.98 25.81 17.65
CA PRO A 185 -29.50 25.20 18.88
C PRO A 185 -29.90 23.72 19.05
N LYS A 186 -31.14 23.37 18.69
CA LYS A 186 -31.64 21.98 18.76
C LYS A 186 -30.83 21.03 17.86
N LYS A 187 -30.62 21.40 16.60
CA LYS A 187 -29.83 20.60 15.64
C LYS A 187 -28.35 20.53 16.04
N ARG A 188 -27.78 21.63 16.55
CA ARG A 188 -26.41 21.65 17.07
C ARG A 188 -26.25 20.67 18.23
N PHE A 189 -27.21 20.61 19.15
CA PHE A 189 -27.21 19.68 20.27
C PHE A 189 -27.31 18.22 19.79
N GLU A 190 -28.21 17.90 18.86
CA GLU A 190 -28.32 16.56 18.26
C GLU A 190 -27.01 16.12 17.58
N LEU A 191 -26.39 17.01 16.81
CA LEU A 191 -25.09 16.78 16.17
C LEU A 191 -23.98 16.57 17.20
N TYR A 192 -23.97 17.34 18.28
CA TYR A 192 -22.99 17.21 19.36
C TYR A 192 -23.14 15.89 20.13
N THR A 193 -24.36 15.45 20.41
CA THR A 193 -24.62 14.14 21.05
C THR A 193 -24.14 12.98 20.16
N LYS A 194 -24.38 13.06 18.84
CA LYS A 194 -23.83 12.10 17.88
C LYS A 194 -22.31 12.16 17.79
N LEU A 195 -21.71 13.34 17.85
CA LEU A 195 -20.25 13.52 17.89
C LEU A 195 -19.65 12.80 19.11
N GLN A 196 -20.22 12.99 20.29
CA GLN A 196 -19.72 12.39 21.54
C GLN A 196 -19.80 10.86 21.51
N SER A 197 -20.89 10.29 20.98
CA SER A 197 -21.00 8.83 20.85
C SER A 197 -19.99 8.26 19.85
N MET A 198 -19.72 8.97 18.74
CA MET A 198 -18.69 8.56 17.78
C MET A 198 -17.26 8.71 18.33
N LYS A 199 -16.97 9.77 19.10
CA LYS A 199 -15.68 9.92 19.79
C LYS A 199 -15.43 8.79 20.79
N LYS A 200 -16.46 8.37 21.53
CA LYS A 200 -16.36 7.22 22.45
C LYS A 200 -16.05 5.91 21.73
N LYS A 201 -16.70 5.64 20.58
CA LYS A 201 -16.41 4.47 19.75
C LYS A 201 -14.98 4.50 19.20
N LEU A 202 -14.52 5.67 18.75
CA LEU A 202 -13.16 5.85 18.26
C LEU A 202 -12.11 5.57 19.33
N ALA A 203 -12.31 6.05 20.56
CA ALA A 203 -11.43 5.76 21.69
C ALA A 203 -11.38 4.26 22.01
N GLN A 204 -12.55 3.60 22.07
CA GLN A 204 -12.64 2.15 22.29
C GLN A 204 -11.90 1.34 21.22
N GLU A 205 -12.01 1.72 19.94
CA GLU A 205 -11.29 1.06 18.84
C GLU A 205 -9.77 1.29 18.92
N LYS A 206 -9.33 2.48 19.35
CA LYS A 206 -7.92 2.77 19.60
C LYS A 206 -7.36 2.07 20.85
N GLY A 207 -8.22 1.63 21.75
CA GLY A 207 -7.80 1.06 23.05
C GLY A 207 -7.48 2.12 24.10
N GLU A 208 -8.04 3.33 23.94
CA GLU A 208 -8.04 4.45 24.90
C GLU A 208 -9.32 4.44 25.75
#